data_AF-A0A7H4N0F9-F1
#
_entry.id   AF-A0A7H4N0F9-F1
#
_cell.length_a   1.000
_cell.length_b   1.000
_cell.length_c   1.000
_cell.angle_alpha   90.00
_cell.angle_beta   90.00
_cell.angle_gamma   90.00
#
_symmetry.space_group_name_H-M   'P 1'
#
loop_
_entity.id
_entity.type
_entity.pdbx_description
1 polymer ?
#
loop_
_entity_poly.entity_id
_entity_poly.type
_entity_poly.pdbx_seq_one_letter_code
_entity_poly.pdbx_strand_id
1 'polypeptide(L)'
;MARLKRDSQGDWSQDASFIPPLLNVQASRWLTEQTEYLTGQLRARLQRLMSMRRESNERMADFAVADVSLFWLLNALNSAEPVLSHFVRYPQVHPERLYQALAGLAGSLLTFSLDHTTADIPAYRHEQLTAVFPPLFDLLGVLLEASLPSRVVAIDMVRDERRKRWHARLHESETA
;
A
#
# COMPACT_ATOMS: atom_id res chain seq x y z
N MET A 1 -2.24 12.61 27.50
CA MET A 1 -1.93 13.93 26.92
C MET A 1 -2.84 14.17 25.73
N ALA A 2 -3.26 15.40 25.47
CA ALA A 2 -4.11 15.75 24.33
C ALA A 2 -3.67 17.09 23.74
N ARG A 3 -3.82 17.26 22.41
CA ARG A 3 -3.63 18.52 21.70
C ARG A 3 -5.00 19.11 21.39
N LEU A 4 -5.18 20.40 21.68
CA LEU A 4 -6.40 21.14 21.31
C LEU A 4 -6.13 21.96 20.05
N LYS A 5 -7.15 22.07 19.19
CA LYS A 5 -7.16 22.95 18.03
C LYS A 5 -8.46 23.74 18.03
N ARG A 6 -8.46 24.90 17.38
CA ARG A 6 -9.71 25.62 17.09
C ARG A 6 -10.41 24.95 15.92
N ASP A 7 -11.71 24.75 16.04
CA ASP A 7 -12.54 24.32 14.91
C ASP A 7 -12.92 25.50 14.01
N SER A 8 -13.71 25.23 12.96
CA SER A 8 -14.18 26.25 12.01
C SER A 8 -15.14 27.28 12.62
N GLN A 9 -15.70 27.00 13.81
CA GLN A 9 -16.58 27.89 14.55
C GLN A 9 -15.82 28.71 15.61
N GLY A 10 -14.52 28.42 15.80
CA GLY A 10 -13.64 29.10 16.74
C GLY A 10 -13.57 28.44 18.12
N ASP A 11 -14.33 27.36 18.34
CA ASP A 11 -14.38 26.61 19.58
C ASP A 11 -13.19 25.66 19.71
N TRP A 12 -12.85 25.31 20.95
CA TRP A 12 -11.77 24.36 21.24
C TRP A 12 -12.26 22.93 21.04
N SER A 13 -11.59 22.21 20.14
CA SER A 13 -11.82 20.78 19.89
C SER A 13 -10.52 19.99 20.09
N GLN A 14 -10.66 18.71 20.44
CA GLN A 14 -9.50 17.82 20.51
C GLN A 14 -9.01 17.50 19.10
N ASP A 15 -7.71 17.60 18.90
CA ASP A 15 -7.10 17.21 17.64
C ASP A 15 -6.98 15.69 17.54
N ALA A 16 -7.89 15.07 16.79
CA ALA A 16 -7.92 13.62 16.55
C ALA A 16 -6.70 13.08 15.80
N SER A 17 -5.92 13.94 15.13
CA SER A 17 -4.68 13.54 14.45
C SER A 17 -3.47 13.46 15.40
N PHE A 18 -3.61 13.94 16.63
CA PHE A 18 -2.51 13.95 17.58
C PHE A 18 -2.27 12.57 18.18
N ILE A 19 -1.04 12.10 18.04
CA ILE A 19 -0.52 10.87 18.63
C ILE A 19 0.54 11.27 19.67
N PRO A 20 0.26 11.13 20.98
CA PRO A 20 1.26 11.35 22.03
C PRO A 20 2.30 10.23 22.03
N PRO A 21 3.41 10.35 22.80
CA PRO A 21 4.28 9.21 23.07
C PRO A 21 3.46 8.05 23.68
N LEU A 22 3.61 6.84 23.15
CA LEU A 22 2.80 5.68 23.54
C LEU A 22 3.69 4.57 24.07
N LEU A 23 3.32 3.95 25.18
CA LEU A 23 3.90 2.68 25.58
C LEU A 23 3.27 1.49 24.82
N ASN A 24 1.99 1.61 24.48
CA ASN A 24 1.23 0.58 23.77
C ASN A 24 0.43 1.20 22.61
N VAL A 25 0.41 0.55 21.45
CA VAL A 25 -0.36 0.98 20.27
C VAL A 25 -1.85 1.17 20.61
N GLN A 26 -2.43 0.29 21.44
CA GLN A 26 -3.84 0.36 21.86
C GLN A 26 -4.24 1.71 22.51
N ALA A 27 -3.28 2.47 23.06
CA ALA A 27 -3.55 3.76 23.68
C ALA A 27 -3.85 4.89 22.67
N SER A 28 -3.63 4.67 21.36
CA SER A 28 -4.04 5.59 20.30
C SER A 28 -5.07 4.95 19.39
N ARG A 29 -6.31 5.45 19.46
CA ARG A 29 -7.42 5.03 18.60
C ARG A 29 -7.09 5.21 17.11
N TRP A 30 -6.47 6.34 16.77
CA TRP A 30 -6.07 6.59 15.38
C TRP A 30 -5.11 5.50 14.89
N LEU A 31 -4.12 5.12 15.70
CA LEU A 31 -3.12 4.13 15.30
C LEU A 31 -3.72 2.72 15.15
N THR A 32 -4.65 2.34 16.02
CA THR A 32 -5.38 1.06 15.88
C THR A 32 -6.25 1.05 14.63
N GLU A 33 -7.03 2.11 14.38
CA GLU A 33 -7.92 2.20 13.22
C GLU A 33 -7.13 2.20 11.90
N GLN A 34 -6.02 2.95 11.83
CA GLN A 34 -5.17 2.98 10.64
C GLN A 34 -4.47 1.63 10.38
N THR A 35 -4.03 0.94 11.45
CA THR A 35 -3.42 -0.39 11.30
C THR A 35 -4.44 -1.40 10.78
N GLU A 36 -5.67 -1.36 11.29
CA GLU A 36 -6.78 -2.19 10.80
C GLU A 36 -7.11 -1.89 9.33
N TYR A 37 -7.23 -0.61 8.99
CA TYR A 37 -7.53 -0.16 7.64
C TYR A 37 -6.45 -0.60 6.64
N LEU A 38 -5.18 -0.36 6.95
CA LEU A 38 -4.05 -0.79 6.12
C LEU A 38 -4.03 -2.31 5.96
N THR A 39 -4.26 -3.08 7.04
CA THR A 39 -4.31 -4.54 6.98
C THR A 39 -5.44 -5.03 6.08
N GLY A 40 -6.61 -4.37 6.14
CA GLY A 40 -7.73 -4.66 5.25
C GLY A 40 -7.41 -4.39 3.78
N GLN A 41 -6.79 -3.25 3.48
CA GLN A 41 -6.32 -2.92 2.13
C GLN A 41 -5.31 -3.95 1.62
N LEU A 42 -4.32 -4.29 2.44
CA LEU A 42 -3.30 -5.28 2.10
C LEU A 42 -3.94 -6.62 1.75
N ARG A 43 -4.88 -7.12 2.57
CA ARG A 43 -5.61 -8.37 2.29
C ARG A 43 -6.36 -8.32 0.97
N ALA A 44 -7.07 -7.24 0.69
CA ALA A 44 -7.81 -7.08 -0.56
C ALA A 44 -6.86 -7.12 -1.78
N ARG A 45 -5.68 -6.50 -1.68
CA ARG A 45 -4.65 -6.54 -2.72
C ARG A 45 -4.05 -7.93 -2.89
N LEU A 46 -3.72 -8.60 -1.79
CA LEU A 46 -3.17 -9.95 -1.78
C LEU A 46 -4.13 -10.95 -2.45
N GLN A 47 -5.44 -10.86 -2.17
CA GLN A 47 -6.45 -11.69 -2.83
C GLN A 47 -6.49 -11.47 -4.35
N ARG A 48 -6.43 -10.21 -4.81
CA ARG A 48 -6.37 -9.89 -6.26
C ARG A 48 -5.10 -10.41 -6.92
N LEU A 49 -3.94 -10.27 -6.27
CA LEU A 49 -2.68 -10.78 -6.82
C LEU A 49 -2.66 -12.32 -6.87
N MET A 50 -3.25 -12.98 -5.88
CA MET A 50 -3.41 -14.44 -5.88
C MET A 50 -4.34 -14.93 -6.99
N SER A 51 -5.44 -14.23 -7.29
CA SER A 51 -6.31 -14.59 -8.42
C SER A 51 -5.58 -14.44 -9.75
N MET A 52 -4.85 -13.33 -9.94
CA MET A 52 -4.02 -13.12 -11.13
C MET A 52 -2.95 -14.21 -11.31
N ARG A 53 -2.34 -14.68 -10.22
CA ARG A 53 -1.36 -15.77 -10.26
C ARG A 53 -1.99 -17.09 -10.72
N ARG A 54 -3.19 -17.42 -10.25
CA ARG A 54 -3.91 -18.64 -10.67
C ARG A 54 -4.22 -18.63 -12.16
N GLU A 55 -4.75 -17.50 -12.66
CA GLU A 55 -5.01 -17.31 -14.10
C GLU A 55 -3.74 -17.42 -14.95
N SER A 56 -2.61 -16.90 -14.45
CA SER A 56 -1.31 -17.01 -15.14
C SER A 56 -0.83 -18.47 -15.21
N ASN A 57 -0.95 -19.21 -14.12
CA ASN A 57 -0.49 -20.59 -14.03
C ASN A 57 -1.33 -21.55 -14.88
N GLU A 58 -2.61 -21.23 -15.12
CA GLU A 58 -3.47 -21.94 -16.07
C GLU A 58 -3.10 -21.64 -17.54
N ARG A 59 -2.49 -20.48 -17.81
CA ARG A 59 -2.03 -20.02 -19.14
C ARG A 59 -0.53 -20.30 -19.35
N MET A 60 -0.14 -21.55 -19.12
CA MET A 60 1.21 -22.14 -19.04
C MET A 60 2.29 -21.73 -20.08
N ALA A 61 2.02 -20.83 -21.04
CA ALA A 61 2.89 -20.53 -22.18
C ALA A 61 3.56 -19.14 -22.17
N ASP A 62 3.09 -18.15 -21.41
CA ASP A 62 3.68 -16.81 -21.42
C ASP A 62 4.24 -16.41 -20.05
N PHE A 63 5.33 -15.63 -20.05
CA PHE A 63 5.89 -14.82 -18.93
C PHE A 63 7.08 -15.39 -18.14
N ALA A 64 8.28 -14.82 -18.40
CA ALA A 64 9.48 -15.05 -17.57
C ALA A 64 9.91 -13.83 -16.72
N VAL A 65 9.39 -12.61 -16.98
CA VAL A 65 9.84 -11.36 -16.29
C VAL A 65 8.74 -10.67 -15.49
N ALA A 66 7.51 -10.55 -16.01
CA ALA A 66 6.37 -10.00 -15.26
C ALA A 66 6.04 -10.83 -14.01
N ASP A 67 6.37 -12.12 -14.05
CA ASP A 67 6.23 -13.05 -12.94
C ASP A 67 7.18 -12.77 -11.78
N VAL A 68 8.35 -12.17 -12.04
CA VAL A 68 9.33 -11.86 -10.99
C VAL A 68 8.85 -10.69 -10.14
N SER A 69 8.36 -9.62 -10.76
CA SER A 69 7.78 -8.48 -10.03
C SER A 69 6.53 -8.90 -9.23
N LEU A 70 5.65 -9.70 -9.84
CA LEU A 70 4.48 -10.25 -9.17
C LEU A 70 4.89 -11.15 -7.98
N PHE A 71 5.91 -11.99 -8.14
CA PHE A 71 6.44 -12.84 -7.08
C PHE A 71 6.98 -12.01 -5.91
N TRP A 72 7.80 -10.98 -6.18
CA TRP A 72 8.34 -10.11 -5.12
C TRP A 72 7.26 -9.34 -4.38
N LEU A 73 6.24 -8.85 -5.10
CA LEU A 73 5.10 -8.18 -4.49
C LEU A 73 4.30 -9.15 -3.61
N LEU A 74 3.99 -10.34 -4.13
CA LEU A 74 3.33 -11.38 -3.35
C LEU A 74 4.16 -11.77 -2.12
N ASN A 75 5.48 -11.90 -2.24
CA ASN A 75 6.35 -12.19 -1.10
C ASN A 75 6.25 -11.09 -0.04
N ALA A 76 6.41 -9.81 -0.44
CA ALA A 76 6.32 -8.68 0.48
C ALA A 76 4.98 -8.63 1.22
N LEU A 77 3.86 -8.79 0.51
CA LEU A 77 2.53 -8.76 1.12
C LEU A 77 2.25 -10.00 1.98
N ASN A 78 2.61 -11.20 1.53
CA ASN A 78 2.41 -12.44 2.30
C ASN A 78 3.25 -12.45 3.58
N SER A 79 4.45 -11.86 3.57
CA SER A 79 5.28 -11.73 4.78
C SER A 79 4.71 -10.70 5.76
N ALA A 80 4.15 -9.59 5.26
CA ALA A 80 3.64 -8.51 6.12
C ALA A 80 2.23 -8.78 6.69
N GLU A 81 1.34 -9.43 5.94
CA GLU A 81 -0.05 -9.70 6.36
C GLU A 81 -0.16 -10.34 7.75
N PRO A 82 0.52 -11.47 8.05
CA PRO A 82 0.34 -12.15 9.34
C PRO A 82 0.88 -11.30 10.50
N VAL A 83 1.93 -10.52 10.27
CA VAL A 83 2.52 -9.63 11.27
C VAL A 83 1.57 -8.48 11.60
N LEU A 84 1.02 -7.81 10.58
CA LEU A 84 0.06 -6.72 10.78
C LEU A 84 -1.27 -7.23 11.38
N SER A 85 -1.74 -8.40 10.94
CA SER A 85 -2.89 -9.10 11.52
C SER A 85 -2.69 -9.41 13.00
N HIS A 86 -1.46 -9.77 13.41
CA HIS A 86 -1.13 -9.96 14.81
C HIS A 86 -1.23 -8.66 15.61
N PHE A 87 -0.72 -7.54 15.09
CA PHE A 87 -0.83 -6.24 15.77
C PHE A 87 -2.27 -5.73 15.87
N VAL A 88 -3.13 -6.02 14.89
CA VAL A 88 -4.56 -5.73 14.98
C VAL A 88 -5.21 -6.53 16.12
N ARG A 89 -4.90 -7.83 16.25
CA ARG A 89 -5.47 -8.70 17.29
C ARG A 89 -4.92 -8.39 18.68
N TYR A 90 -3.64 -8.04 18.78
CA TYR A 90 -2.91 -7.83 20.02
C TYR A 90 -2.20 -6.47 20.00
N PRO A 91 -2.94 -5.35 20.12
CA PRO A 91 -2.38 -4.01 20.04
C PRO A 91 -1.62 -3.57 21.31
N GLN A 92 -1.41 -4.46 22.28
CA GLN A 92 -0.64 -4.20 23.51
C GLN A 92 0.87 -4.32 23.27
N VAL A 93 1.36 -3.68 22.20
CA VAL A 93 2.76 -3.70 21.79
C VAL A 93 3.34 -2.29 21.76
N HIS A 94 4.63 -2.19 22.02
CA HIS A 94 5.35 -0.93 21.87
C HIS A 94 5.26 -0.42 20.42
N PRO A 95 4.95 0.87 20.17
CA PRO A 95 4.79 1.42 18.83
C PRO A 95 6.01 1.25 17.93
N GLU A 96 7.22 1.18 18.47
CA GLU A 96 8.43 0.92 17.68
C GLU A 96 8.36 -0.42 16.93
N ARG A 97 7.75 -1.46 17.51
CA ARG A 97 7.60 -2.78 16.84
C ARG A 97 6.67 -2.69 15.64
N LEU A 98 5.58 -1.93 15.77
CA LEU A 98 4.69 -1.64 14.65
C LEU A 98 5.43 -0.82 13.58
N TYR A 99 6.17 0.22 13.98
CA TYR A 99 6.96 1.03 13.07
C TYR A 99 7.95 0.19 12.25
N GLN A 100 8.70 -0.72 12.89
CA GLN A 100 9.66 -1.57 12.20
C GLN A 100 8.99 -2.43 11.12
N ALA A 101 7.82 -3.01 11.41
CA ALA A 101 7.08 -3.79 10.44
C ALA A 101 6.56 -2.94 9.27
N LEU A 102 6.02 -1.74 9.56
CA LEU A 102 5.53 -0.81 8.55
C LEU A 102 6.65 -0.28 7.65
N ALA A 103 7.79 0.10 8.25
CA ALA A 103 8.96 0.56 7.52
C ALA A 103 9.58 -0.56 6.66
N GLY A 104 9.61 -1.80 7.16
CA GLY A 104 10.06 -2.95 6.37
C GLY A 104 9.15 -3.24 5.17
N LEU A 105 7.83 -3.11 5.36
CA LEU A 105 6.87 -3.22 4.25
C LEU A 105 7.07 -2.10 3.23
N ALA A 106 7.19 -0.84 3.68
CA ALA A 106 7.44 0.30 2.80
C ALA A 106 8.73 0.12 1.99
N GLY A 107 9.82 -0.28 2.65
CA GLY A 107 11.09 -0.59 1.99
C GLY A 107 10.96 -1.66 0.91
N SER A 108 10.16 -2.70 1.16
CA SER A 108 9.90 -3.75 0.16
C SER A 108 9.08 -3.22 -1.02
N LEU A 109 8.06 -2.40 -0.78
CA LEU A 109 7.20 -1.84 -1.83
C LEU A 109 7.90 -0.74 -2.65
N LEU A 110 8.87 -0.04 -2.08
CA LEU A 110 9.68 0.95 -2.79
C LEU A 110 10.46 0.35 -3.96
N THR A 111 10.72 -0.97 -3.97
CA THR A 111 11.33 -1.65 -5.12
C THR A 111 10.51 -1.56 -6.41
N PHE A 112 9.23 -1.21 -6.30
CA PHE A 112 8.31 -1.02 -7.42
C PHE A 112 7.97 0.45 -7.68
N SER A 113 8.53 1.39 -6.91
CA SER A 113 8.25 2.81 -7.03
C SER A 113 9.35 3.52 -7.80
N LEU A 114 8.96 4.46 -8.67
CA LEU A 114 9.88 5.40 -9.33
C LEU A 114 9.82 6.80 -8.71
N ASP A 115 8.74 7.10 -7.98
CA ASP A 115 8.44 8.43 -7.45
C ASP A 115 8.90 8.61 -5.99
N HIS A 116 9.17 7.50 -5.29
CA HIS A 116 9.54 7.50 -3.87
C HIS A 116 10.83 6.71 -3.63
N THR A 117 11.53 7.08 -2.55
CA THR A 117 12.78 6.47 -2.12
C THR A 117 12.76 6.13 -0.64
N THR A 118 13.81 5.46 -0.15
CA THR A 118 13.94 5.14 1.28
C THR A 118 14.04 6.38 2.17
N ALA A 119 14.40 7.55 1.62
CA ALA A 119 14.41 8.82 2.34
C ALA A 119 13.01 9.33 2.72
N ASP A 120 11.97 8.85 2.04
CA ASP A 120 10.57 9.22 2.31
C ASP A 120 9.99 8.45 3.50
N ILE A 121 10.69 7.40 4.00
CA ILE A 121 10.30 6.69 5.21
C ILE A 121 10.68 7.56 6.41
N PRO A 122 9.71 8.07 7.20
CA PRO A 122 10.00 8.93 8.33
C PRO A 122 10.81 8.19 9.38
N ALA A 123 11.88 8.81 9.89
CA ALA A 123 12.67 8.26 10.98
C ALA A 123 11.84 8.19 12.26
N TYR A 124 11.97 7.09 13.02
CA TYR A 124 11.26 6.93 14.28
C TYR A 124 11.64 8.01 15.29
N ARG A 125 10.63 8.72 15.81
CA ARG A 125 10.76 9.74 16.86
C ARG A 125 9.68 9.51 17.91
N HIS A 126 10.02 8.77 18.96
CA HIS A 126 9.06 8.37 20.01
C HIS A 126 8.32 9.56 20.64
N GLU A 127 9.02 10.66 20.85
CA GLU A 127 8.45 11.89 21.42
C GLU A 127 7.49 12.62 20.47
N GLN A 128 7.51 12.28 19.17
CA GLN A 128 6.77 12.97 18.11
C GLN A 128 6.09 11.99 17.15
N LEU A 129 5.36 11.00 17.68
CA LEU A 129 4.72 9.95 16.86
C LEU A 129 3.75 10.49 15.78
N THR A 130 3.17 11.68 15.99
CA THR A 130 2.34 12.37 14.99
C THR A 130 3.11 12.74 13.72
N ALA A 131 4.44 12.94 13.80
CA ALA A 131 5.28 13.23 12.65
C ALA A 131 5.84 11.95 11.99
N VAL A 132 5.51 10.77 12.52
CA VAL A 132 6.07 9.49 12.09
C VAL A 132 4.98 8.62 11.44
N PHE A 133 3.91 8.31 12.17
CA PHE A 133 2.94 7.34 11.67
C PHE A 133 2.05 7.88 10.55
N PRO A 134 1.40 9.05 10.65
CA PRO A 134 0.60 9.59 9.55
C PRO A 134 1.31 9.60 8.19
N PRO A 135 2.50 10.21 8.03
CA PRO A 135 3.19 10.20 6.74
C PRO A 135 3.62 8.78 6.30
N LEU A 136 3.94 7.88 7.24
CA LEU A 136 4.27 6.49 6.89
C LEU A 136 3.04 5.71 6.38
N PHE A 137 1.87 5.90 6.99
CA PHE A 137 0.62 5.29 6.52
C PHE A 137 0.21 5.85 5.16
N ASP A 138 0.35 7.16 4.95
CA ASP A 138 0.07 7.80 3.65
C ASP A 138 0.99 7.24 2.55
N LEU A 139 2.30 7.17 2.82
CA LEU A 139 3.27 6.56 1.90
C LEU A 139 2.91 5.10 1.58
N LEU A 140 2.58 4.29 2.59
CA LEU A 140 2.16 2.90 2.39
C LEU A 140 0.88 2.80 1.56
N GLY A 141 -0.08 3.71 1.75
CA GLY A 141 -1.27 3.81 0.91
C GLY A 141 -0.91 4.02 -0.56
N VAL A 142 -0.09 5.03 -0.85
CA VAL A 142 0.38 5.33 -2.22
C VAL A 142 1.12 4.14 -2.83
N LEU A 143 2.06 3.53 -2.09
CA LEU A 143 2.83 2.39 -2.57
C LEU A 143 1.97 1.15 -2.81
N LEU A 144 0.98 0.87 -1.94
CA LEU A 144 0.05 -0.25 -2.13
C LEU A 144 -0.88 -0.05 -3.33
N GLU A 145 -1.23 1.20 -3.64
CA GLU A 145 -2.03 1.52 -4.83
C GLU A 145 -1.21 1.41 -6.12
N ALA A 146 0.00 1.97 -6.14
CA ALA A 146 0.87 2.00 -7.31
C ALA A 146 1.51 0.64 -7.64
N SER A 147 1.70 -0.23 -6.65
CA SER A 147 2.41 -1.51 -6.81
C SER A 147 1.65 -2.57 -7.62
N LEU A 148 0.34 -2.41 -7.89
CA LEU A 148 -0.38 -3.40 -8.69
C LEU A 148 0.04 -3.33 -10.16
N PRO A 149 0.53 -4.44 -10.74
CA PRO A 149 0.75 -4.53 -12.17
C PRO A 149 -0.60 -4.38 -12.88
N SER A 150 -0.76 -3.29 -13.64
CA SER A 150 -1.92 -3.12 -14.50
C SER A 150 -1.76 -4.02 -15.73
N ARG A 151 -2.63 -5.04 -15.88
CA ARG A 151 -2.76 -5.81 -17.14
C ARG A 151 -3.55 -5.01 -18.18
N VAL A 152 -3.22 -3.73 -18.34
CA VAL A 152 -3.78 -2.90 -19.41
C VAL A 152 -2.77 -2.90 -20.54
N VAL A 153 -3.14 -3.52 -21.66
CA VAL A 153 -2.43 -3.37 -22.92
C VAL A 153 -2.92 -2.06 -23.53
N ALA A 154 -2.02 -1.10 -23.72
CA ALA A 154 -2.34 0.09 -24.51
C ALA A 154 -2.61 -0.35 -25.94
N ILE A 155 -3.81 -0.03 -26.47
CA ILE A 155 -4.17 -0.34 -27.84
C ILE A 155 -4.10 0.95 -28.65
N ASP A 156 -3.13 1.03 -29.54
CA ASP A 156 -2.98 2.17 -30.44
C ASP A 156 -4.16 2.23 -31.43
N MET A 157 -4.88 3.36 -31.41
CA MET A 157 -5.96 3.61 -32.35
C MET A 157 -5.41 4.32 -33.58
N VAL A 158 -5.59 3.71 -34.76
CA VAL A 158 -5.22 4.32 -36.03
C VAL A 158 -6.45 5.00 -36.64
N ARG A 159 -6.34 6.29 -36.93
CA ARG A 159 -7.39 7.05 -37.60
C ARG A 159 -7.36 6.80 -39.10
N ASP A 160 -8.48 6.37 -39.67
CA ASP A 160 -8.71 6.35 -41.11
C ASP A 160 -9.35 7.69 -41.52
N GLU A 161 -8.52 8.60 -42.05
CA GLU A 161 -8.90 9.94 -42.52
C GLU A 161 -9.96 9.89 -43.65
N ARG A 162 -9.98 8.84 -44.48
CA ARG A 162 -10.93 8.71 -45.60
C ARG A 162 -12.30 8.29 -45.12
N ARG A 163 -12.36 7.42 -44.11
CA ARG A 163 -13.62 6.90 -43.57
C ARG A 163 -14.10 7.63 -42.31
N LYS A 164 -13.34 8.63 -41.82
CA LYS A 164 -13.60 9.35 -40.56
C LYS A 164 -13.84 8.42 -39.37
N ARG A 165 -13.16 7.27 -39.33
CA ARG A 165 -13.32 6.26 -38.27
C ARG A 165 -11.97 5.95 -37.65
N TRP A 166 -11.99 5.67 -36.35
CA TRP A 166 -10.85 5.10 -35.65
C TRP A 166 -10.98 3.58 -35.66
N HIS A 167 -9.87 2.88 -35.86
CA HIS A 167 -9.83 1.44 -35.73
C HIS A 167 -8.63 1.04 -34.88
N ALA A 168 -8.82 -0.01 -34.12
CA ALA A 168 -7.82 -0.63 -33.27
C ALA A 168 -7.73 -2.10 -33.68
N ARG A 169 -6.52 -2.64 -33.82
CA ARG A 169 -6.34 -4.09 -33.97
C ARG A 169 -5.94 -4.65 -32.63
N LEU A 170 -6.82 -5.47 -32.06
CA LEU A 170 -6.44 -6.33 -30.96
C LEU A 170 -5.71 -7.52 -31.58
N HIS A 171 -4.38 -7.50 -31.54
CA HIS A 171 -3.61 -8.72 -31.76
C HIS A 171 -3.73 -9.52 -30.46
N GLU A 172 -4.64 -10.49 -30.41
CA GLU A 172 -4.46 -11.62 -29.49
C GLU A 172 -3.15 -12.28 -29.91
N SER A 173 -2.18 -12.34 -29.01
CA SER A 173 -0.95 -13.08 -29.24
C SER A 173 -1.29 -14.56 -29.40
N GLU A 174 -1.46 -14.99 -30.65
CA GLU A 174 -1.37 -16.40 -31.02
C GLU A 174 0.06 -16.88 -30.70
N THR A 175 0.13 -17.81 -29.74
CA THR A 175 1.04 -18.95 -29.65
C THR A 175 2.51 -18.76 -30.05
N ALA A 176 3.40 -18.93 -29.08
CA ALA A 176 4.68 -19.63 -29.29
C ALA A 176 5.02 -20.46 -28.06
#